data_AF-A0A3D0SQZ5-F1
#
_entry.id   AF-A0A3D0SQZ5-F1
#
_cell.length_a   1.000
_cell.length_b   1.000
_cell.length_c   1.000
_cell.angle_alpha   90.00
_cell.angle_beta   90.00
_cell.angle_gamma   90.00
#
_symmetry.space_group_name_H-M   'P 1'
#
loop_
_entity.id
_entity.type
_entity.pdbx_description
1 polymer ?
#
loop_
_entity_poly.entity_id
_entity_poly.type
_entity_poly.pdbx_seq_one_letter_code
_entity_poly.pdbx_strand_id
1 'polypeptide(L)'
;MANFAATVHSLLHALATPLTVLMSAGDILRSRVPGTIEQPVHLVDDLSHQFGREVVELRASLGESIDLHSSAKAAEQIRQLAADWRRYEVHLSELIDEIEQAGIQMQEPLLDRILHQNLPGGLSELRQVLLRLEAIQPKDLTPS
;
A
#
# COMPACT_ATOMS: atom_id res chain seq x y z
N MET A 1 -4.76 -26.84 11.38
CA MET A 1 -4.99 -26.03 10.17
C MET A 1 -5.33 -24.56 10.45
N ALA A 2 -5.88 -24.19 11.62
CA ALA A 2 -6.26 -22.81 11.96
C ALA A 2 -5.14 -21.75 11.93
N ASN A 3 -3.87 -22.15 11.90
CA ASN A 3 -2.73 -21.24 12.05
C ASN A 3 -2.11 -20.81 10.70
N PHE A 4 -2.34 -21.54 9.60
CA PHE A 4 -1.83 -21.18 8.27
C PHE A 4 -2.65 -20.07 7.60
N ALA A 5 -3.98 -20.24 7.54
CA ALA A 5 -4.87 -19.22 6.99
C ALA A 5 -4.79 -17.90 7.77
N ALA A 6 -4.64 -17.96 9.11
CA ALA A 6 -4.43 -16.79 9.95
C ALA A 6 -3.13 -16.05 9.61
N THR A 7 -2.03 -16.78 9.34
CA THR A 7 -0.77 -16.18 8.90
C THR A 7 -0.91 -15.47 7.56
N VAL A 8 -1.57 -16.09 6.58
CA VAL A 8 -1.84 -15.45 5.28
C VAL A 8 -2.69 -14.18 5.45
N HIS A 9 -3.76 -14.25 6.24
CA HIS A 9 -4.58 -13.08 6.55
C HIS A 9 -3.77 -11.95 7.19
N SER A 10 -2.92 -12.28 8.18
CA SER A 10 -2.07 -11.32 8.88
C SER A 10 -1.07 -10.65 7.95
N LEU A 11 -0.43 -11.44 7.06
CA LEU A 11 0.52 -10.93 6.07
C LEU A 11 -0.13 -9.93 5.12
N LEU A 12 -1.31 -10.24 4.57
CA LEU A 12 -2.02 -9.32 3.69
C LEU A 12 -2.60 -8.12 4.45
N HIS A 13 -2.95 -8.29 5.72
CA HIS A 13 -3.40 -7.18 6.56
C HIS A 13 -2.31 -6.13 6.81
N ALA A 14 -1.03 -6.50 6.70
CA ALA A 14 0.07 -5.55 6.82
C ALA A 14 0.03 -4.42 5.78
N LEU A 15 -0.67 -4.60 4.66
CA LEU A 15 -0.89 -3.54 3.66
C LEU A 15 -1.91 -2.48 4.13
N ALA A 16 -2.77 -2.80 5.10
CA ALA A 16 -3.88 -1.93 5.46
C ALA A 16 -3.43 -0.58 6.05
N THR A 17 -2.43 -0.59 6.94
CA THR A 17 -1.92 0.62 7.57
C THR A 17 -1.31 1.59 6.56
N PRO A 18 -0.29 1.22 5.75
CA PRO A 18 0.31 2.17 4.81
C PRO A 18 -0.70 2.68 3.77
N LEU A 19 -1.60 1.83 3.27
CA LEU A 19 -2.64 2.27 2.34
C LEU A 19 -3.63 3.25 2.99
N THR A 20 -4.02 3.02 4.25
CA THR A 20 -4.88 3.96 4.98
C THR A 20 -4.22 5.32 5.15
N VAL A 21 -2.90 5.36 5.42
CA VAL A 21 -2.14 6.61 5.53
C VAL A 21 -2.15 7.35 4.20
N LEU A 22 -1.86 6.67 3.10
CA LEU A 22 -1.81 7.27 1.76
C LEU A 22 -3.19 7.78 1.31
N MET A 23 -4.25 6.99 1.48
CA MET A 23 -5.63 7.40 1.19
C MET A 23 -6.04 8.62 2.02
N SER A 24 -5.85 8.57 3.35
CA SER A 24 -6.22 9.68 4.23
C SER A 24 -5.43 10.96 3.92
N ALA A 25 -4.14 10.82 3.56
CA ALA A 25 -3.32 11.94 3.17
C ALA A 25 -3.80 12.56 1.85
N GLY A 26 -4.10 11.72 0.85
CA GLY A 26 -4.71 12.14 -0.42
C GLY A 26 -6.02 12.91 -0.19
N ASP A 27 -6.95 12.31 0.55
CA ASP A 27 -8.26 12.90 0.89
C ASP A 27 -8.12 14.29 1.55
N ILE A 28 -7.24 14.41 2.55
CA ILE A 28 -7.07 15.67 3.30
C ILE A 28 -6.44 16.75 2.42
N LEU A 29 -5.49 16.38 1.56
CA LEU A 29 -4.72 17.32 0.73
C LEU A 29 -5.48 17.74 -0.53
N ARG A 30 -6.36 16.90 -1.08
CA ARG A 30 -7.01 17.04 -2.40
C ARG A 30 -7.54 18.45 -2.71
N SER A 31 -8.12 19.13 -1.73
CA SER A 31 -8.71 20.47 -1.90
C SER A 31 -7.97 21.58 -1.15
N ARG A 32 -6.77 21.29 -0.64
CA ARG A 32 -6.05 22.18 0.28
C ARG A 32 -4.63 22.51 -0.18
N VAL A 33 -4.15 21.88 -1.25
CA VAL A 33 -2.83 22.12 -1.84
C VAL A 33 -2.88 23.19 -2.93
N PRO A 34 -1.75 23.87 -3.21
CA PRO A 34 -1.67 24.80 -4.33
C PRO A 34 -1.80 24.07 -5.67
N GLY A 35 -2.29 24.79 -6.70
CA GLY A 35 -2.52 24.24 -8.05
C GLY A 35 -1.28 23.62 -8.72
N THR A 36 -0.08 23.96 -8.26
CA THR A 36 1.19 23.37 -8.74
C THR A 36 1.32 21.88 -8.43
N ILE A 37 0.71 21.39 -7.35
CA ILE A 37 0.75 19.97 -6.96
C ILE A 37 -0.65 19.33 -6.86
N GLU A 38 -1.69 20.07 -7.24
CA GLU A 38 -3.08 19.61 -7.15
C GLU A 38 -3.30 18.30 -7.94
N GLN A 39 -2.85 18.27 -9.20
CA GLN A 39 -3.00 17.07 -10.04
C GLN A 39 -2.23 15.86 -9.48
N PRO A 40 -0.94 15.95 -9.14
CA PRO A 40 -0.23 14.85 -8.48
C PRO A 40 -0.92 14.33 -7.22
N VAL A 41 -1.42 15.23 -6.36
CA VAL A 41 -2.15 14.84 -5.14
C VAL A 41 -3.46 14.12 -5.45
N HIS A 42 -4.22 14.57 -6.47
CA HIS A 42 -5.44 13.87 -6.89
C HIS A 42 -5.13 12.47 -7.43
N LEU A 43 -4.03 12.31 -8.16
CA LEU A 43 -3.62 11.00 -8.67
C LEU A 43 -3.14 10.06 -7.55
N VAL A 44 -2.45 10.59 -6.52
CA VAL A 44 -2.10 9.82 -5.31
C VAL A 44 -3.36 9.32 -4.61
N ASP A 45 -4.36 10.19 -4.45
CA ASP A 45 -5.65 9.86 -3.87
C ASP A 45 -6.33 8.72 -4.63
N ASP A 46 -6.51 8.89 -5.95
CA ASP A 46 -7.21 7.93 -6.81
C ASP A 46 -6.48 6.56 -6.84
N LEU A 47 -5.15 6.55 -6.97
CA LEU A 47 -4.36 5.31 -7.02
C LEU A 47 -4.35 4.59 -5.67
N SER A 48 -4.23 5.32 -4.56
CA SER A 48 -4.25 4.73 -3.21
C SER A 48 -5.60 4.10 -2.93
N HIS A 49 -6.69 4.76 -3.33
CA HIS A 49 -8.05 4.21 -3.24
C HIS A 49 -8.25 2.98 -4.14
N GLN A 50 -7.75 3.02 -5.38
CA GLN A 50 -7.82 1.85 -6.27
C GLN A 50 -7.10 0.66 -5.68
N PHE A 51 -5.87 0.84 -5.22
CA PHE A 51 -5.09 -0.23 -4.61
C PHE A 51 -5.76 -0.72 -3.30
N GLY A 52 -6.24 0.19 -2.45
CA GLY A 52 -6.99 -0.15 -1.25
C GLY A 52 -8.20 -1.05 -1.54
N ARG A 53 -8.98 -0.76 -2.60
CA ARG A 53 -10.11 -1.59 -3.02
C ARG A 53 -9.68 -3.00 -3.42
N GLU A 54 -8.64 -3.13 -4.24
CA GLU A 54 -8.14 -4.46 -4.65
C GLU A 54 -7.71 -5.31 -3.45
N VAL A 55 -7.04 -4.71 -2.46
CA VAL A 55 -6.63 -5.43 -1.24
C VAL A 55 -7.84 -5.84 -0.39
N VAL A 56 -8.85 -4.98 -0.28
CA VAL A 56 -10.10 -5.31 0.44
C VAL A 56 -10.84 -6.45 -0.26
N GLU A 57 -10.97 -6.39 -1.59
CA GLU A 57 -11.60 -7.43 -2.40
C GLU A 57 -10.88 -8.77 -2.26
N LEU A 58 -9.55 -8.78 -2.39
CA LEU A 58 -8.73 -9.98 -2.17
C LEU A 58 -8.94 -10.58 -0.78
N ARG A 59 -9.01 -9.75 0.27
CA ARG A 59 -9.22 -10.23 1.64
C ARG A 59 -10.62 -10.83 1.83
N ALA A 60 -11.62 -10.31 1.13
CA ALA A 60 -12.98 -10.85 1.14
C ALA A 60 -13.07 -12.19 0.40
N SER A 61 -12.31 -12.37 -0.69
CA SER A 61 -12.28 -13.57 -1.52
C SER A 61 -11.05 -14.47 -1.25
N LEU A 62 -10.42 -14.38 -0.07
CA LEU A 62 -9.09 -14.96 0.14
C LEU A 62 -9.03 -16.47 -0.12
N GLY A 63 -10.05 -17.21 0.32
CA GLY A 63 -10.12 -18.67 0.12
C GLY A 63 -10.33 -19.10 -1.33
N GLU A 64 -10.73 -18.19 -2.21
CA GLU A 64 -10.89 -18.40 -3.64
C GLU A 64 -9.62 -17.98 -4.41
N SER A 65 -9.00 -16.89 -3.97
CA SER A 65 -7.84 -16.29 -4.64
C SER A 65 -6.50 -16.92 -4.25
N ILE A 66 -6.39 -17.47 -3.04
CA ILE A 66 -5.16 -18.08 -2.51
C ILE A 66 -5.44 -19.52 -2.09
N ASP A 67 -4.57 -20.45 -2.50
CA ASP A 67 -4.66 -21.86 -2.11
C ASP A 67 -4.29 -22.01 -0.62
N LEU A 68 -5.32 -21.99 0.23
CA LEU A 68 -5.15 -22.11 1.68
C LEU A 68 -4.83 -23.54 2.17
N HIS A 69 -4.55 -24.47 1.26
CA HIS A 69 -4.21 -25.87 1.59
C HIS A 69 -2.74 -26.20 1.26
N SER A 70 -2.07 -25.36 0.47
CA SER A 70 -0.67 -25.55 0.07
C SER A 70 0.16 -24.29 0.32
N SER A 71 1.07 -24.35 1.29
CA SER A 71 2.00 -23.25 1.57
C SER A 71 2.88 -22.89 0.37
N ALA A 72 3.25 -23.86 -0.45
CA ALA A 72 4.01 -23.63 -1.66
C ALA A 72 3.24 -22.78 -2.68
N LYS A 73 1.99 -23.15 -2.97
CA LYS A 73 1.13 -22.39 -3.89
C LYS A 73 0.73 -21.03 -3.33
N ALA A 74 0.35 -20.97 -2.05
CA ALA A 74 -0.01 -19.71 -1.42
C ALA A 74 1.14 -18.71 -1.46
N ALA A 75 2.37 -19.14 -1.14
CA ALA A 75 3.54 -18.28 -1.21
C ALA A 75 3.78 -17.77 -2.63
N GLU A 76 3.66 -18.62 -3.65
CA GLU A 76 3.78 -18.21 -5.05
C GLU A 76 2.71 -17.19 -5.46
N GLN A 77 1.45 -17.44 -5.10
CA GLN A 77 0.34 -16.52 -5.39
C GLN A 77 0.51 -15.17 -4.70
N ILE A 78 0.97 -15.15 -3.44
CA ILE A 78 1.27 -13.91 -2.71
C ILE A 78 2.40 -13.15 -3.39
N ARG A 79 3.48 -13.84 -3.82
CA ARG A 79 4.57 -13.19 -4.56
C ARG A 79 4.09 -12.58 -5.87
N GLN A 80 3.26 -13.30 -6.62
CA GLN A 80 2.69 -12.78 -7.87
C GLN A 80 1.82 -11.55 -7.63
N LEU A 81 0.93 -11.59 -6.62
CA LEU A 81 0.11 -10.43 -6.24
C LEU A 81 0.97 -9.22 -5.85
N ALA A 82 2.02 -9.45 -5.05
CA ALA A 82 2.94 -8.39 -4.65
C ALA A 82 3.67 -7.77 -5.85
N ALA A 83 4.13 -8.60 -6.79
CA ALA A 83 4.74 -8.16 -8.03
C ALA A 83 3.75 -7.36 -8.91
N ASP A 84 2.50 -7.79 -9.00
CA ASP A 84 1.46 -7.05 -9.74
C ASP A 84 1.16 -5.69 -9.10
N TRP A 85 1.18 -5.62 -7.77
CA TRP A 85 0.98 -4.37 -7.02
C TRP A 85 2.18 -3.42 -7.06
N ARG A 86 3.36 -3.85 -7.51
CA ARG A 86 4.50 -2.94 -7.69
C ARG A 86 4.21 -1.80 -8.63
N ARG A 87 3.33 -1.99 -9.62
CA ARG A 87 2.90 -0.90 -10.50
C ARG A 87 2.31 0.27 -9.71
N TYR A 88 1.55 -0.01 -8.64
CA TYR A 88 0.97 1.04 -7.79
C TYR A 88 2.06 1.75 -7.00
N GLU A 89 2.96 0.99 -6.38
CA GLU A 89 4.05 1.59 -5.60
C GLU A 89 4.99 2.43 -6.46
N VAL A 90 5.32 2.00 -7.68
CA VAL A 90 6.15 2.77 -8.61
C VAL A 90 5.45 4.08 -8.98
N HIS A 91 4.19 4.03 -9.41
CA HIS A 91 3.45 5.25 -9.79
C HIS A 91 3.25 6.20 -8.59
N LEU A 92 2.95 5.65 -7.40
CA LEU A 92 2.85 6.45 -6.18
C LEU A 92 4.18 7.11 -5.82
N SER A 93 5.31 6.40 -6.01
CA SER A 93 6.65 6.97 -5.81
C SER A 93 6.91 8.14 -6.75
N GLU A 94 6.64 7.98 -8.05
CA GLU A 94 6.83 9.04 -9.04
C GLU A 94 6.03 10.30 -8.69
N LEU A 95 4.77 10.14 -8.28
CA LEU A 95 3.90 11.27 -7.90
C LEU A 95 4.35 11.94 -6.59
N ILE A 96 4.75 11.15 -5.59
CA ILE A 96 5.23 11.69 -4.31
C ILE A 96 6.57 12.41 -4.51
N ASP A 97 7.47 11.87 -5.34
CA ASP A 97 8.72 12.53 -5.71
C ASP A 97 8.46 13.86 -6.43
N GLU A 98 7.46 13.93 -7.33
CA GLU A 98 7.04 15.18 -7.98
C GLU A 98 6.53 16.22 -6.97
N ILE A 99 5.71 15.79 -6.00
CA ILE A 99 5.21 16.63 -4.92
C ILE A 99 6.36 17.18 -4.06
N GLU A 100 7.33 16.34 -3.69
CA GLU A 100 8.49 16.75 -2.90
C GLU A 100 9.39 17.72 -3.66
N GLN A 101 9.63 17.47 -4.96
CA GLN A 101 10.46 18.33 -5.81
C GLN A 101 9.83 19.71 -6.05
N ALA A 102 8.50 19.82 -5.96
CA ALA A 102 7.83 21.12 -6.06
C ALA A 102 8.16 22.06 -4.89
N GLY A 103 8.73 21.55 -3.78
CA GLY A 103 9.23 22.37 -2.68
C GLY A 103 8.16 23.23 -2.00
N ILE A 104 6.90 22.77 -2.04
CA ILE A 104 5.77 23.46 -1.43
C ILE A 104 5.94 23.45 0.08
N GLN A 105 5.67 24.58 0.75
CA GLN A 105 5.53 24.64 2.20
C GLN A 105 4.11 25.07 2.52
N MET A 106 3.43 24.31 3.37
CA MET A 106 2.07 24.62 3.75
C MET A 106 2.07 25.54 4.97
N GLN A 107 1.23 26.58 4.94
CA GLN A 107 1.09 27.49 6.09
C GLN A 107 0.47 26.80 7.30
N GLU A 108 -0.39 25.80 7.07
CA GLU A 108 -1.01 25.00 8.12
C GLU A 108 -0.07 23.84 8.52
N PRO A 109 0.44 23.80 9.77
CA PRO A 109 1.45 22.81 10.17
C PRO A 109 1.00 21.35 10.04
N LEU A 110 -0.30 21.08 10.18
CA LEU A 110 -0.84 19.74 10.00
C LEU A 110 -0.81 19.31 8.53
N LEU A 111 -1.16 20.20 7.60
CA LEU A 111 -1.09 19.90 6.16
C LEU A 111 0.36 19.74 5.71
N ASP A 112 1.26 20.58 6.24
CA ASP A 112 2.70 20.49 5.98
C ASP A 112 3.25 19.12 6.42
N ARG A 113 2.87 18.68 7.62
CA ARG A 113 3.24 17.37 8.14
C ARG A 113 2.66 16.23 7.29
N ILE A 114 1.41 16.33 6.85
CA ILE A 114 0.81 15.30 5.99
C ILE A 114 1.59 15.21 4.68
N LEU A 115 1.88 16.36 4.06
CA LEU A 115 2.59 16.46 2.79
C LEU A 115 4.01 15.90 2.85
N HIS A 116 4.78 16.28 3.87
CA HIS A 116 6.23 15.99 3.94
C HIS A 116 6.62 14.83 4.84
N GLN A 117 5.70 14.29 5.65
CA GLN A 117 6.01 13.16 6.54
C GLN A 117 5.08 11.99 6.31
N ASN A 118 3.76 12.21 6.29
CA ASN A 118 2.82 11.10 6.22
C ASN A 118 2.78 10.47 4.82
N LEU A 119 2.77 11.28 3.75
CA LEU A 119 2.80 10.76 2.38
C LEU A 119 4.07 9.93 2.10
N PRO A 120 5.30 10.48 2.27
CA PRO A 120 6.52 9.70 2.07
C PRO A 120 6.64 8.52 3.04
N GLY A 121 6.19 8.69 4.29
CA GLY A 121 6.18 7.64 5.30
C GLY A 121 5.28 6.46 4.92
N GLY A 122 4.05 6.76 4.47
CA GLY A 122 3.10 5.75 4.00
C GLY A 122 3.62 4.98 2.78
N LEU A 123 4.26 5.66 1.83
CA LEU A 123 4.89 5.03 0.68
C LEU A 123 6.06 4.12 1.09
N SER A 124 6.92 4.60 1.99
CA SER A 124 8.06 3.82 2.49
C SER A 124 7.59 2.54 3.18
N GLU A 125 6.58 2.63 4.06
CA GLU A 125 5.98 1.47 4.70
C GLU A 125 5.33 0.52 3.69
N LEU A 126 4.60 1.05 2.70
CA LEU A 126 4.01 0.25 1.62
C LEU A 126 5.08 -0.56 0.88
N ARG A 127 6.17 0.10 0.48
CA ARG A 127 7.32 -0.51 -0.19
C ARG A 127 7.92 -1.64 0.64
N GLN A 128 8.11 -1.44 1.95
CA GLN A 128 8.64 -2.47 2.84
C GLN A 128 7.72 -3.69 2.93
N VAL A 129 6.41 -3.47 3.02
CA VAL A 129 5.43 -4.56 3.04
C VAL A 129 5.45 -5.34 1.73
N LEU A 130 5.43 -4.65 0.59
CA LEU A 130 5.48 -5.30 -0.73
C LEU A 130 6.77 -6.12 -0.91
N LEU A 131 7.93 -5.56 -0.57
CA LEU A 131 9.21 -6.28 -0.59
C LEU A 131 9.18 -7.55 0.26
N ARG A 132 8.55 -7.49 1.44
CA ARG A 132 8.39 -8.66 2.30
C ARG A 132 7.47 -9.72 1.67
N LEU A 133 6.38 -9.31 1.03
CA LEU A 133 5.45 -10.22 0.35
C LEU A 133 6.09 -10.87 -0.87
N GLU A 134 6.88 -10.14 -1.66
CA GLU A 134 7.66 -10.66 -2.78
C GLU A 134 8.72 -11.68 -2.34
N ALA A 135 9.26 -11.53 -1.14
CA ALA A 135 10.28 -12.43 -0.58
C ALA A 135 9.72 -13.61 0.23
N ILE A 136 8.39 -13.72 0.37
CA ILE A 136 7.77 -14.73 1.23
C ILE A 136 8.14 -16.14 0.79
N GLN A 137 8.46 -17.03 1.73
CA GLN A 137 8.73 -18.44 1.48
C GLN A 137 7.62 -19.34 2.04
N PRO A 138 7.44 -20.56 1.53
CA PRO A 138 6.40 -21.48 2.04
C PRO A 138 6.50 -21.75 3.55
N LYS A 139 7.72 -21.77 4.08
CA LYS A 139 8.01 -21.96 5.52
C LYS A 139 7.52 -20.80 6.38
N ASP A 140 7.42 -19.59 5.82
CA ASP A 140 6.99 -18.39 6.54
C ASP A 140 5.47 -18.37 6.76
N LEU A 141 4.74 -19.22 6.04
CA LEU A 141 3.29 -19.36 6.17
C LEU A 141 2.90 -20.48 7.15
N THR A 142 3.78 -21.44 7.38
CA THR A 142 3.57 -22.52 8.35
C THR A 142 4.05 -22.10 9.73
N PRO A 143 3.30 -22.37 10.81
CA PRO A 143 3.78 -22.08 12.15
C PRO A 143 4.98 -22.97 12.48
N SER A 144 6.02 -22.37 13.05
CA SER A 144 7.12 -23.08 13.72
C SER A 144 6.62 -23.86 14.93
#